data_AF-A0A4Q0ME55-F1
#
_entry.id   AF-A0A4Q0ME55-F1
#
_cell.length_a   1.000
_cell.length_b   1.000
_cell.length_c   1.000
_cell.angle_alpha   90.00
_cell.angle_beta   90.00
_cell.angle_gamma   90.00
#
_symmetry.space_group_name_H-M   'P 1'
#
loop_
_entity.id
_entity.type
_entity.pdbx_description
1 polymer ?
#
loop_
_entity_poly.entity_id
_entity_poly.type
_entity_poly.pdbx_seq_one_letter_code
_entity_poly.pdbx_strand_id
1 'polypeptide(L)'
;MIKASELRIGNIIGLEDGSPVEASVEAFRSAEFWKDLETTCKPVPLTNEWLLMLGFFESAHSLFSIESLPSWHIRHTGDNFEIIKDGKTVLSKSFSVHRFQNLIFELTDIELRIIIERDELRDAIEMVADGILYQYIPTDRSAQSFSFNLSIEGEYYEVQYRKDSGGYWIFNGYSKNN
;
A
#
# COMPACT_ATOMS: atom_id res chain seq x y z
N MET A 1 -8.22 -17.09 13.72
CA MET A 1 -8.79 -18.13 12.86
C MET A 1 -9.78 -17.47 11.91
N ILE A 2 -9.74 -17.82 10.64
CA ILE A 2 -10.67 -17.30 9.62
C ILE A 2 -11.93 -18.17 9.63
N LYS A 3 -13.11 -17.56 9.59
CA LYS A 3 -14.37 -18.31 9.42
C LYS A 3 -14.74 -18.35 7.95
N ALA A 4 -15.33 -19.46 7.50
CA ALA A 4 -15.82 -19.60 6.12
C ALA A 4 -16.77 -18.46 5.71
N SER A 5 -17.62 -18.01 6.63
CA SER A 5 -18.56 -16.90 6.41
C SER A 5 -17.92 -15.53 6.26
N GLU A 6 -16.62 -15.39 6.57
CA GLU A 6 -15.87 -14.14 6.44
C GLU A 6 -15.11 -14.06 5.11
N LEU A 7 -15.15 -15.09 4.27
CA LEU A 7 -14.37 -15.14 3.04
C LEU A 7 -15.19 -14.87 1.79
N ARG A 8 -14.56 -14.13 0.87
CA ARG A 8 -15.03 -13.85 -0.48
C ARG A 8 -13.92 -14.12 -1.48
N ILE A 9 -14.31 -14.41 -2.71
CA ILE A 9 -13.36 -14.48 -3.83
C ILE A 9 -12.62 -13.14 -3.93
N GLY A 10 -11.29 -13.19 -4.09
CA GLY A 10 -10.39 -12.03 -4.09
C GLY A 10 -9.86 -11.62 -2.71
N ASN A 11 -10.35 -12.22 -1.61
CA ASN A 11 -9.75 -11.98 -0.30
C ASN A 11 -8.34 -12.55 -0.20
N ILE A 12 -7.44 -11.80 0.44
CA ILE A 12 -6.08 -12.22 0.71
C ILE A 12 -6.02 -12.81 2.12
N ILE A 13 -5.54 -14.04 2.21
CA ILE A 13 -5.43 -14.83 3.44
C ILE A 13 -4.04 -15.45 3.53
N GLY A 14 -3.63 -15.85 4.73
CA GLY A 14 -2.32 -16.47 4.96
C GLY A 14 -2.46 -17.99 5.03
N LEU A 15 -1.46 -18.71 4.56
CA LEU A 15 -1.32 -20.15 4.77
C LEU A 15 -0.57 -20.44 6.09
N GLU A 16 -0.46 -21.71 6.47
CA GLU A 16 0.22 -22.11 7.72
C GLU A 16 1.68 -21.67 7.78
N ASP A 17 2.35 -21.67 6.62
CA ASP A 17 3.74 -21.26 6.42
C ASP A 17 3.93 -19.73 6.39
N GLY A 18 2.84 -18.96 6.49
CA GLY A 18 2.83 -17.50 6.49
C GLY A 18 2.75 -16.86 5.11
N SER A 19 2.76 -17.65 4.03
CA SER A 19 2.62 -17.11 2.67
C SER A 19 1.20 -16.58 2.41
N PRO A 20 1.05 -15.41 1.76
CA PRO A 20 -0.26 -14.92 1.37
C PRO A 20 -0.77 -15.63 0.11
N VAL A 21 -2.07 -15.91 0.08
CA VAL A 21 -2.78 -16.47 -1.08
C VAL A 21 -4.09 -15.72 -1.28
N GLU A 22 -4.47 -15.53 -2.55
CA GLU A 22 -5.77 -15.00 -2.91
C GLU A 22 -6.82 -16.11 -2.94
N ALA A 23 -7.97 -15.87 -2.32
CA ALA A 23 -9.14 -16.72 -2.39
C ALA A 23 -9.68 -16.78 -3.83
N SER A 24 -9.34 -17.83 -4.57
CA SER A 24 -9.80 -18.03 -5.95
C SER A 24 -11.06 -18.90 -6.03
N VAL A 25 -11.72 -18.85 -7.20
CA VAL A 25 -12.86 -19.73 -7.51
C VAL A 25 -12.44 -21.19 -7.45
N GLU A 26 -11.25 -21.52 -7.94
CA GLU A 26 -10.70 -22.87 -7.98
C GLU A 26 -10.50 -23.41 -6.56
N ALA A 27 -9.96 -22.60 -5.65
CA ALA A 27 -9.80 -22.97 -4.23
C ALA A 27 -11.17 -23.25 -3.59
N PHE A 28 -12.16 -22.39 -3.86
CA PHE A 28 -13.52 -22.51 -3.28
C PHE A 28 -14.30 -23.71 -3.82
N ARG A 29 -13.90 -24.29 -4.96
CA ARG A 29 -14.53 -25.50 -5.50
C ARG A 29 -14.05 -26.79 -4.83
N SER A 30 -12.93 -26.76 -4.10
CA SER A 30 -12.43 -27.94 -3.40
C SER A 30 -13.14 -28.13 -2.05
N ALA A 31 -13.77 -29.28 -1.86
CA ALA A 31 -14.36 -29.64 -0.57
C ALA A 31 -13.29 -29.80 0.54
N GLU A 32 -12.07 -30.16 0.15
CA GLU A 32 -10.93 -30.30 1.06
C GLU A 32 -10.51 -28.94 1.61
N PHE A 33 -10.49 -27.89 0.76
CA PHE A 33 -10.21 -26.53 1.18
C PHE A 33 -11.13 -26.08 2.32
N TRP A 34 -12.44 -26.30 2.19
CA TRP A 34 -13.40 -25.89 3.23
C TRP A 34 -13.30 -26.70 4.51
N LYS A 35 -12.93 -27.98 4.41
CA LYS A 35 -12.75 -28.84 5.57
C LYS A 35 -11.59 -28.38 6.44
N ASP A 36 -10.51 -27.95 5.79
CA ASP A 36 -9.26 -27.63 6.47
C ASP A 36 -9.07 -26.12 6.66
N LEU A 37 -9.95 -25.27 6.11
CA LEU A 37 -9.86 -23.80 6.11
C LEU A 37 -9.48 -23.21 7.48
N GLU A 38 -10.18 -23.62 8.53
CA GLU A 38 -9.98 -23.06 9.88
C GLU A 38 -8.62 -23.44 10.46
N THR A 39 -8.05 -24.56 10.01
CA THR A 39 -6.72 -25.04 10.43
C THR A 39 -5.61 -24.49 9.57
N THR A 40 -5.79 -24.45 8.25
CA THR A 40 -4.74 -24.13 7.28
C THR A 40 -4.62 -22.65 6.98
N CYS A 41 -5.70 -21.88 7.17
CA CYS A 41 -5.74 -20.47 6.80
C CYS A 41 -5.71 -19.56 8.03
N LYS A 42 -4.81 -18.58 8.00
CA LYS A 42 -4.60 -17.60 9.06
C LYS A 42 -4.91 -16.18 8.56
N PRO A 43 -5.47 -15.31 9.42
CA PRO A 43 -5.59 -13.89 9.09
C PRO A 43 -4.21 -13.29 8.85
N VAL A 44 -4.03 -12.60 7.72
CA VAL A 44 -2.86 -11.76 7.48
C VAL A 44 -3.08 -10.42 8.18
N PRO A 45 -2.21 -9.99 9.12
CA PRO A 45 -2.31 -8.67 9.72
C PRO A 45 -2.24 -7.57 8.65
N LEU A 46 -3.11 -6.56 8.76
CA LEU A 46 -2.98 -5.37 7.94
C LEU A 46 -1.73 -4.61 8.40
N THR A 47 -0.88 -4.20 7.46
CA THR A 47 0.30 -3.37 7.69
C THR A 47 0.33 -2.23 6.68
N ASN A 48 1.27 -1.28 6.84
CA ASN A 48 1.45 -0.20 5.88
C ASN A 48 1.82 -0.75 4.48
N GLU A 49 2.66 -1.79 4.43
CA GLU A 49 3.05 -2.46 3.18
C GLU A 49 1.83 -3.05 2.47
N TRP A 50 0.90 -3.65 3.22
CA TRP A 50 -0.35 -4.15 2.65
C TRP A 50 -1.24 -3.03 2.12
N LEU A 51 -1.32 -1.88 2.80
CA LEU A 51 -2.06 -0.73 2.26
C LEU A 51 -1.48 -0.28 0.92
N LEU A 52 -0.16 -0.19 0.81
CA LEU A 52 0.51 0.14 -0.45
C LEU A 52 0.21 -0.89 -1.54
N MET A 53 0.33 -2.18 -1.23
CA MET A 53 0.02 -3.27 -2.17
C MET A 53 -1.45 -3.30 -2.61
N LEU A 54 -2.37 -2.76 -1.80
CA LEU A 54 -3.80 -2.64 -2.12
C LEU A 54 -4.14 -1.34 -2.87
N GLY A 55 -3.12 -0.57 -3.28
CA GLY A 55 -3.28 0.65 -4.08
C GLY A 55 -3.48 1.93 -3.28
N PHE A 56 -3.26 1.91 -1.97
CA PHE A 56 -3.19 3.15 -1.21
C PHE A 56 -1.82 3.80 -1.41
N PHE A 57 -1.78 5.12 -1.35
CA PHE A 57 -0.56 5.90 -1.27
C PHE A 57 -0.48 6.59 0.09
N GLU A 58 0.73 6.69 0.63
CA GLU A 58 0.99 7.42 1.86
C GLU A 58 1.07 8.93 1.56
N SER A 59 0.21 9.70 2.20
CA SER A 59 0.27 11.16 2.26
C SER A 59 0.97 11.61 3.55
N ALA A 60 1.08 12.92 3.76
CA ALA A 60 1.75 13.47 4.94
C ALA A 60 1.17 12.93 6.27
N HIS A 61 2.02 12.74 7.28
CA HIS A 61 1.65 12.29 8.63
C HIS A 61 1.10 10.84 8.70
N SER A 62 1.61 9.93 7.88
CA SER A 62 1.23 8.50 7.86
C SER A 62 -0.26 8.27 7.65
N LEU A 63 -0.82 9.08 6.76
CA LEU A 63 -2.20 9.03 6.33
C LEU A 63 -2.27 8.42 4.94
N PHE A 64 -2.86 7.24 4.81
CA PHE A 64 -3.02 6.51 3.56
C PHE A 64 -4.33 6.90 2.88
N SER A 65 -4.28 7.10 1.57
CA SER A 65 -5.44 7.44 0.74
C SER A 65 -5.43 6.60 -0.54
N ILE A 66 -6.58 6.42 -1.17
CA ILE A 66 -6.70 5.79 -2.49
C ILE A 66 -7.52 6.71 -3.40
N GLU A 67 -7.10 6.85 -4.66
CA GLU A 67 -7.70 7.84 -5.57
C GLU A 67 -9.20 7.62 -5.78
N SER A 68 -9.64 6.36 -5.77
CA SER A 68 -11.04 5.99 -5.91
C SER A 68 -11.91 6.39 -4.72
N LEU A 69 -11.31 6.74 -3.57
CA LEU A 69 -12.00 7.09 -2.33
C LEU A 69 -11.43 8.37 -1.69
N PRO A 70 -11.57 9.54 -2.33
CA PRO A 70 -10.87 10.76 -1.91
C PRO A 70 -11.29 11.30 -0.52
N SER A 71 -12.46 10.92 -0.02
CA SER A 71 -12.95 11.29 1.31
C SER A 71 -12.59 10.29 2.41
N TRP A 72 -11.95 9.18 2.06
CA TRP A 72 -11.56 8.12 2.97
C TRP A 72 -10.06 8.13 3.16
N HIS A 73 -9.64 8.10 4.42
CA HIS A 73 -8.25 8.00 4.79
C HIS A 73 -8.06 6.91 5.84
N ILE A 74 -6.87 6.35 5.87
CA ILE A 74 -6.48 5.34 6.85
C ILE A 74 -5.25 5.83 7.57
N ARG A 75 -5.25 5.76 8.89
CA ARG A 75 -4.11 6.12 9.72
C ARG A 75 -3.71 4.95 10.59
N HIS A 76 -2.42 4.63 10.63
CA HIS A 76 -1.88 3.63 11.55
C HIS A 76 -1.64 4.27 12.92
N THR A 77 -2.23 3.73 13.99
CA THR A 77 -2.11 4.23 15.37
C THR A 77 -1.78 3.10 16.35
N GLY A 78 -0.47 2.89 16.60
CA GLY A 78 0.00 1.79 17.45
C GLY A 78 -0.23 0.44 16.78
N ASP A 79 -1.07 -0.41 17.37
CA ASP A 79 -1.45 -1.72 16.83
C ASP A 79 -2.77 -1.69 16.00
N ASN A 80 -3.37 -0.51 15.87
CA ASN A 80 -4.68 -0.31 15.25
C ASN A 80 -4.58 0.52 13.97
N PHE A 81 -5.61 0.40 13.13
CA PHE A 81 -5.86 1.33 12.05
C PHE A 81 -7.14 2.11 12.30
N GLU A 82 -7.07 3.39 12.02
CA GLU A 82 -8.20 4.30 12.03
C GLU A 82 -8.67 4.56 10.61
N ILE A 83 -9.95 4.33 10.36
CA ILE A 83 -10.62 4.75 9.14
C ILE A 83 -11.25 6.11 9.42
N ILE A 84 -10.87 7.08 8.62
CA ILE A 84 -11.29 8.47 8.73
C ILE A 84 -12.10 8.80 7.49
N LYS A 85 -13.32 9.29 7.68
CA LYS A 85 -14.19 9.75 6.60
C LYS A 85 -14.56 11.20 6.84
N ASP A 86 -14.36 12.06 5.84
CA ASP A 86 -14.67 13.49 5.93
C ASP A 86 -14.03 14.14 7.18
N GLY A 87 -12.78 13.77 7.47
CA GLY A 87 -12.01 14.26 8.62
C GLY A 87 -12.42 13.70 9.99
N LYS A 88 -13.36 12.75 10.06
CA LYS A 88 -13.80 12.12 11.32
C LYS A 88 -13.44 10.64 11.36
N THR A 89 -12.85 10.19 12.47
CA THR A 89 -12.62 8.76 12.71
C THR A 89 -13.97 8.04 12.82
N VAL A 90 -14.26 7.15 11.88
CA VAL A 90 -15.48 6.34 11.86
C VAL A 90 -15.27 4.96 12.50
N LEU A 91 -14.03 4.46 12.48
CA LEU A 91 -13.67 3.17 13.04
C LEU A 91 -12.21 3.18 13.46
N SER A 92 -11.90 2.58 14.61
CA SER A 92 -10.53 2.38 15.08
C SER A 92 -10.41 0.96 15.64
N LYS A 93 -9.63 0.11 14.96
CA LYS A 93 -9.34 -1.27 15.39
C LYS A 93 -8.19 -1.88 14.60
N SER A 94 -7.65 -2.98 15.09
CA SER A 94 -6.76 -3.82 14.29
C SER A 94 -7.56 -4.60 13.24
N PHE A 95 -6.98 -4.73 12.04
CA PHE A 95 -7.59 -5.43 10.93
C PHE A 95 -6.67 -6.54 10.44
N SER A 96 -7.28 -7.61 9.95
CA SER A 96 -6.64 -8.47 8.96
C SER A 96 -6.97 -7.99 7.55
N VAL A 97 -6.11 -8.29 6.59
CA VAL A 97 -6.24 -7.88 5.18
C VAL A 97 -7.63 -8.23 4.62
N HIS A 98 -8.07 -9.50 4.69
CA HIS A 98 -9.40 -9.90 4.20
C HIS A 98 -10.57 -9.14 4.85
N ARG A 99 -10.50 -8.86 6.17
CA ARG A 99 -11.55 -8.12 6.87
C ARG A 99 -11.58 -6.66 6.44
N PHE A 100 -10.40 -6.10 6.16
CA PHE A 100 -10.28 -4.75 5.63
C PHE A 100 -10.82 -4.67 4.20
N GLN A 101 -10.46 -5.61 3.31
CA GLN A 101 -11.02 -5.71 1.95
C GLN A 101 -12.56 -5.80 1.97
N ASN A 102 -13.12 -6.69 2.81
CA ASN A 102 -14.56 -6.85 2.94
C ASN A 102 -15.25 -5.59 3.46
N LEU A 103 -14.62 -4.89 4.41
CA LEU A 103 -15.15 -3.63 4.93
C LEU A 103 -15.18 -2.54 3.85
N ILE A 104 -14.09 -2.38 3.09
CA ILE A 104 -14.04 -1.38 2.03
C ILE A 104 -15.08 -1.68 0.96
N PHE A 105 -15.22 -2.95 0.54
CA PHE A 105 -16.28 -3.33 -0.39
C PHE A 105 -17.67 -3.00 0.15
N GLU A 106 -17.99 -3.38 1.39
CA GLU A 106 -19.32 -3.13 1.98
C GLU A 106 -19.64 -1.64 2.04
N LEU A 107 -18.64 -0.79 2.27
CA LEU A 107 -18.81 0.65 2.42
C LEU A 107 -18.82 1.41 1.09
N THR A 108 -18.24 0.84 0.02
CA THR A 108 -17.90 1.60 -1.19
C THR A 108 -18.17 0.89 -2.51
N ASP A 109 -18.52 -0.40 -2.49
CA ASP A 109 -18.63 -1.29 -3.66
C ASP A 109 -17.31 -1.47 -4.44
N ILE A 110 -16.17 -1.06 -3.85
CA ILE A 110 -14.85 -1.24 -4.44
C ILE A 110 -14.21 -2.53 -3.95
N GLU A 111 -13.81 -3.38 -4.91
CA GLU A 111 -12.99 -4.56 -4.62
C GLU A 111 -11.51 -4.19 -4.58
N LEU A 112 -10.92 -4.16 -3.39
CA LEU A 112 -9.48 -4.04 -3.23
C LEU A 112 -8.79 -5.34 -3.66
N ARG A 113 -7.87 -5.22 -4.62
CA ARG A 113 -7.02 -6.32 -5.09
C ARG A 113 -5.56 -5.91 -4.94
N ILE A 114 -4.67 -6.89 -4.93
CA ILE A 114 -3.23 -6.59 -5.00
C ILE A 114 -2.99 -5.92 -6.34
N ILE A 115 -2.46 -4.70 -6.31
CA ILE A 115 -1.92 -4.05 -7.49
C ILE A 115 -0.57 -4.72 -7.75
N ILE A 116 -0.56 -5.67 -8.69
CA ILE A 116 0.66 -6.35 -9.14
C ILE A 116 1.50 -5.43 -10.04
N GLU A 117 0.94 -4.28 -10.44
CA GLU A 117 1.74 -3.18 -10.96
C GLU A 117 2.62 -2.66 -9.83
N ARG A 118 3.79 -3.29 -9.66
CA ARG A 118 5.00 -2.50 -9.41
C ARG A 118 4.89 -1.34 -10.38
N ASP A 119 4.89 -0.12 -9.88
CA ASP A 119 5.01 1.03 -10.75
C ASP A 119 6.41 0.91 -11.37
N GLU A 120 6.53 0.10 -12.43
CA GLU A 120 7.80 -0.23 -13.08
C GLU A 120 8.46 1.07 -13.56
N LEU A 121 7.63 2.06 -13.88
CA LEU A 121 8.05 3.41 -14.18
C LEU A 121 8.61 4.10 -12.93
N ARG A 122 7.95 4.05 -11.77
CA ARG A 122 8.55 4.52 -10.51
C ARG A 122 9.85 3.80 -10.21
N ASP A 123 9.88 2.48 -10.23
CA ASP A 123 11.07 1.68 -9.93
C ASP A 123 12.21 2.06 -10.88
N ALA A 124 11.91 2.24 -12.17
CA ALA A 124 12.88 2.71 -13.16
C ALA A 124 13.34 4.15 -12.89
N ILE A 125 12.40 5.06 -12.57
CA ILE A 125 12.71 6.47 -12.25
C ILE A 125 13.55 6.57 -10.98
N GLU A 126 13.17 5.89 -9.92
CA GLU A 126 13.87 5.83 -8.63
C GLU A 126 15.27 5.23 -8.83
N MET A 127 15.39 4.13 -9.57
CA MET A 127 16.69 3.52 -9.88
C MET A 127 17.62 4.47 -10.65
N VAL A 128 17.12 5.17 -11.68
CA VAL A 128 17.92 6.10 -12.46
C VAL A 128 18.26 7.36 -11.63
N ALA A 129 17.29 7.89 -10.87
CA ALA A 129 17.45 9.06 -10.02
C ALA A 129 18.50 8.81 -8.92
N ASP A 130 18.45 7.66 -8.25
CA ASP A 130 19.45 7.28 -7.23
C ASP A 130 20.85 7.15 -7.82
N GLY A 131 20.95 6.67 -9.07
CA GLY A 131 22.22 6.56 -9.80
C GLY A 131 22.91 7.91 -10.06
N ILE A 132 22.16 9.01 -10.10
CA ILE A 132 22.69 10.37 -10.36
C ILE A 132 22.50 11.33 -9.18
N LEU A 133 21.89 10.88 -8.08
CA LEU A 133 21.51 11.69 -6.93
C LEU A 133 22.64 12.59 -6.42
N TYR A 134 23.85 12.05 -6.35
CA TYR A 134 25.04 12.74 -5.84
C TYR A 134 25.38 14.04 -6.59
N GLN A 135 24.92 14.20 -7.83
CA GLN A 135 25.15 15.41 -8.63
C GLN A 135 24.23 16.56 -8.23
N TYR A 136 23.11 16.25 -7.57
CA TYR A 136 22.03 17.19 -7.27
C TYR A 136 21.87 17.47 -5.77
N ILE A 137 22.64 16.79 -4.90
CA ILE A 137 22.60 17.02 -3.45
C ILE A 137 22.93 18.50 -3.17
N PRO A 138 22.03 19.23 -2.49
CA PRO A 138 22.28 20.62 -2.12
C PRO A 138 23.52 20.75 -1.23
N THR A 139 24.35 21.76 -1.51
CA THR A 139 25.48 22.11 -0.62
C THR A 139 25.00 22.68 0.71
N ASP A 140 23.78 23.24 0.74
CA ASP A 140 23.13 23.69 1.95
C ASP A 140 22.72 22.51 2.83
N ARG A 141 23.44 22.32 3.94
CA ARG A 141 23.17 21.25 4.90
C ARG A 141 21.80 21.39 5.59
N SER A 142 21.21 22.58 5.61
CA SER A 142 19.91 22.84 6.21
C SER A 142 18.74 22.39 5.35
N ALA A 143 18.96 22.14 4.05
CA ALA A 143 17.94 21.68 3.12
C ALA A 143 17.28 20.38 3.62
N GLN A 144 15.94 20.35 3.61
CA GLN A 144 15.12 19.20 4.04
C GLN A 144 14.52 18.43 2.85
N SER A 145 14.48 19.07 1.68
CA SER A 145 14.02 18.49 0.43
C SER A 145 14.71 19.17 -0.74
N PHE A 146 14.71 18.51 -1.90
CA PHE A 146 15.05 19.11 -3.18
C PHE A 146 14.40 18.31 -4.31
N SER A 147 14.35 18.92 -5.49
CA SER A 147 13.93 18.26 -6.72
C SER A 147 14.92 18.50 -7.84
N PHE A 148 14.93 17.62 -8.83
CA PHE A 148 15.65 17.81 -10.07
C PHE A 148 14.92 17.16 -11.23
N ASN A 149 15.25 17.58 -12.44
CA ASN A 149 14.67 17.01 -13.65
C ASN A 149 15.51 15.86 -14.18
N LEU A 150 14.83 14.77 -14.53
CA LEU A 150 15.39 13.58 -15.15
C LEU A 150 14.68 13.35 -16.49
N SER A 151 15.41 12.82 -17.48
CA SER A 151 14.81 12.34 -18.73
C SER A 151 14.99 10.84 -18.87
N ILE A 152 13.90 10.15 -19.17
CA ILE A 152 13.87 8.71 -19.43
C ILE A 152 13.06 8.50 -20.69
N GLU A 153 13.65 7.82 -21.67
CA GLU A 153 13.00 7.48 -22.96
C GLU A 153 12.36 8.69 -23.69
N GLY A 154 12.93 9.88 -23.53
CA GLY A 154 12.44 11.12 -24.17
C GLY A 154 11.33 11.84 -23.41
N GLU A 155 10.88 11.29 -22.29
CA GLU A 155 9.96 11.95 -21.36
C GLU A 155 10.74 12.68 -20.27
N TYR A 156 10.14 13.71 -19.69
CA TYR A 156 10.74 14.52 -18.62
C TYR A 156 9.97 14.35 -17.32
N TYR A 157 10.72 14.09 -16.25
CA TYR A 157 10.18 13.89 -14.92
C TYR A 157 10.88 14.83 -13.94
N GLU A 158 10.12 15.50 -13.09
CA GLU A 158 10.66 16.12 -11.88
C GLU A 158 10.64 15.06 -10.76
N VAL A 159 11.82 14.69 -10.27
CA VAL A 159 11.98 13.76 -9.14
C VAL A 159 12.22 14.54 -7.86
N GLN A 160 11.67 14.03 -6.76
CA GLN A 160 11.65 14.71 -5.47
C GLN A 160 12.32 13.85 -4.40
N TYR A 161 13.18 14.46 -3.60
CA TYR A 161 13.84 13.82 -2.46
C TYR A 161 13.58 14.60 -1.17
N ARG A 162 13.56 13.90 -0.04
CA ARG A 162 13.50 14.49 1.31
C ARG A 162 14.51 13.83 2.22
N LYS A 163 14.90 14.52 3.30
CA LYS A 163 15.66 13.90 4.38
C LYS A 163 14.76 13.07 5.28
N ASP A 164 15.25 11.90 5.65
CA ASP A 164 14.69 11.12 6.76
C ASP A 164 15.17 11.66 8.13
N SER A 165 14.75 11.00 9.21
CA SER A 165 15.17 11.35 10.57
C SER A 165 16.67 11.10 10.85
N GLY A 166 17.34 10.29 10.04
CA GLY A 166 18.78 10.06 10.08
C GLY A 166 19.60 11.07 9.26
N GLY A 167 18.93 11.95 8.50
CA GLY A 167 19.55 12.93 7.61
C GLY A 167 19.95 12.36 6.25
N TYR A 168 19.50 11.14 5.90
CA TYR A 168 19.70 10.53 4.59
C TYR A 168 18.63 11.00 3.61
N TRP A 169 19.03 11.16 2.34
CA TRP A 169 18.10 11.50 1.28
C TRP A 169 17.36 10.25 0.83
N ILE A 170 16.02 10.31 0.85
CA ILE A 170 15.13 9.24 0.39
C ILE A 170 14.27 9.76 -0.76
N PHE A 171 14.03 8.90 -1.75
CA PHE A 171 13.11 9.17 -2.84
C PHE A 171 11.71 9.43 -2.27
N ASN A 172 11.11 10.56 -2.64
CA ASN A 172 9.80 10.99 -2.15
C ASN A 172 8.72 10.85 -3.22
N GLY A 173 9.10 10.82 -4.50
CA GLY A 173 8.16 10.69 -5.61
C GLY A 173 8.67 11.35 -6.89
N TYR A 174 7.81 11.34 -7.92
CA TYR A 174 8.06 11.99 -9.20
C TYR A 174 6.77 12.57 -9.79
N SER A 175 6.92 13.52 -10.69
CA SER A 175 5.85 14.04 -11.53
C SER A 175 6.32 14.20 -12.97
N LYS A 176 5.47 13.87 -13.93
CA LYS A 176 5.76 14.08 -15.36
C LYS A 176 5.63 15.57 -15.69
N ASN A 177 6.64 16.14 -16.34
CA ASN A 177 6.60 17.49 -16.88
C ASN A 177 6.01 17.44 -18.30
N ASN A 178 5.01 18.28 -18.56
CA ASN A 178 4.43 18.46 -19.90
C ASN A 178 5.25 19.43 -20.76
#